data_AF-A0A2M4C5A5-F1
#
_entry.id   AF-A0A2M4C5A5-F1
#
_cell.length_a   1.000
_cell.length_b   1.000
_cell.length_c   1.000
_cell.angle_alpha   90.00
_cell.angle_beta   90.00
_cell.angle_gamma   90.00
#
_symmetry.space_group_name_H-M   'P 1'
#
loop_
_entity.id
_entity.type
_entity.pdbx_description
1 polymer ?
#
loop_
_entity_poly.entity_id
_entity_poly.type
_entity_poly.pdbx_seq_one_letter_code
_entity_poly.pdbx_strand_id
1 'polypeptide(L)' 'MWFEILPSFGIITAVLSVPGFALYGLHKVTLDNAYRRNTDERWERLMYVRDMRLTGNPYQCNGLEAIPDK' A
#
# COMPACT_ATOMS: atom_id res chain seq x y z
N MET A 1 34.54 -11.27 21.73
CA MET A 1 34.10 -12.48 21.00
C MET A 1 33.50 -12.01 19.68
N TRP A 2 32.82 -12.88 18.92
CA TRP A 2 32.20 -12.49 17.65
C TRP A 2 30.75 -11.99 17.84
N PHE A 3 30.11 -12.31 18.96
CA PHE A 3 28.70 -12.01 19.21
C PHE A 3 28.45 -10.57 19.66
N GLU A 4 29.49 -9.82 20.02
CA GLU A 4 29.38 -8.42 20.45
C GLU A 4 28.95 -7.48 19.30
N ILE A 5 28.98 -7.95 18.05
CA ILE A 5 28.39 -7.24 16.91
C ILE A 5 26.85 -7.38 16.86
N LEU A 6 26.28 -8.43 17.46
CA LEU A 6 24.85 -8.74 17.37
C LEU A 6 23.95 -7.64 17.94
N PRO A 7 24.28 -6.96 19.05
CA PRO A 7 23.50 -5.82 19.53
C PRO A 7 23.42 -4.70 18.49
N SER A 8 24.56 -4.29 17.92
CA SER A 8 24.61 -3.24 16.90
C SER A 8 23.86 -3.66 15.63
N PHE A 9 24.05 -4.90 15.17
CA PHE A 9 23.31 -5.46 14.05
C PHE A 9 21.80 -5.50 14.30
N GLY A 10 21.38 -5.88 15.51
CA GLY A 10 19.98 -5.91 15.92
C GLY A 10 19.34 -4.53 15.91
N ILE A 11 20.03 -3.51 16.44
CA ILE A 11 19.55 -2.12 16.42
C ILE A 11 19.39 -1.63 14.98
N ILE A 12 20.40 -1.82 14.13
CA ILE A 12 20.36 -1.39 12.73
C ILE A 12 19.20 -2.07 12.00
N THR A 13 19.07 -3.39 12.15
CA THR A 13 18.01 -4.16 11.49
C THR A 13 16.63 -3.74 11.97
N ALA A 14 16.45 -3.56 13.29
CA ALA A 14 15.20 -3.10 13.87
C ALA A 14 14.82 -1.73 13.29
N VAL A 15 15.69 -0.74 13.39
CA VAL A 15 15.42 0.64 12.93
C VAL A 15 15.17 0.71 11.43
N LEU A 16 15.95 -0.03 10.62
CA LEU A 16 15.73 -0.08 9.17
C LEU A 16 14.43 -0.79 8.76
N SER A 17 13.93 -1.71 9.59
CA SER A 17 12.65 -2.37 9.33
C SER A 17 11.43 -1.49 9.64
N VAL A 18 11.57 -0.54 10.58
CA VAL A 18 10.45 0.31 11.05
C VAL A 18 9.74 1.03 9.90
N PRO A 19 10.41 1.73 8.96
CA PRO A 19 9.72 2.44 7.87
C PRO A 19 8.85 1.51 7.00
N GLY A 20 9.32 0.29 6.72
CA GLY A 20 8.58 -0.68 5.91
C GLY A 20 7.28 -1.12 6.60
N PHE A 21 7.37 -1.51 7.87
CA PHE A 21 6.19 -1.93 8.64
C PHE A 21 5.26 -0.75 8.97
N ALA A 22 5.81 0.43 9.25
CA ALA A 22 5.04 1.63 9.50
C ALA A 22 4.23 2.05 8.27
N LEU A 23 4.84 2.04 7.07
CA LEU A 23 4.13 2.35 5.82
C LEU A 23 3.02 1.35 5.52
N TYR A 24 3.23 0.05 5.78
CA TYR A 24 2.19 -0.96 5.65
C TYR A 24 0.97 -0.64 6.54
N GLY A 25 1.21 -0.30 7.80
CA GLY A 25 0.15 0.10 8.73
C GLY A 25 -0.54 1.39 8.30
N LEU A 26 0.24 2.40 7.92
CA LEU A 26 -0.27 3.70 7.50
C LEU A 26 -1.12 3.60 6.23
N HIS A 27 -0.71 2.81 5.25
CA HIS A 27 -1.51 2.58 4.03
C HIS A 27 -2.83 1.90 4.34
N LYS A 28 -2.87 0.88 5.22
CA LYS A 28 -4.13 0.26 5.62
C LYS A 28 -5.11 1.26 6.23
N VAL A 29 -4.62 2.19 7.06
CA VAL A 29 -5.47 3.18 7.74
C VAL A 29 -5.93 4.27 6.77
N THR A 30 -5.08 4.71 5.84
CA THR A 30 -5.36 5.86 4.98
C THR A 30 -5.97 5.52 3.63
N LEU A 31 -5.65 4.35 3.08
CA LEU A 31 -6.03 3.92 1.73
C LEU A 31 -7.00 2.73 1.75
N ASP A 32 -7.32 2.17 2.92
CA ASP A 32 -8.06 0.91 3.09
C ASP A 32 -7.40 -0.28 2.37
N ASN A 33 -6.11 -0.16 2.06
CA ASN A 33 -5.32 -1.21 1.42
C ASN A 33 -3.86 -1.12 1.91
N ALA A 34 -3.21 -2.27 2.09
CA ALA A 34 -1.82 -2.35 2.52
C ALA A 34 -0.83 -1.79 1.49
N TYR A 35 -1.17 -1.89 0.22
CA TYR A 35 -0.28 -1.55 -0.88
C TYR A 35 -0.83 -0.40 -1.71
N ARG A 36 0.05 0.55 -2.03
CA ARG A 36 -0.26 1.62 -2.97
C ARG A 36 -0.28 1.04 -4.39
N ARG A 37 -1.29 1.40 -5.19
CA ARG A 37 -1.35 1.01 -6.61
C ARG A 37 -0.24 1.69 -7.41
N ASN A 38 0.26 0.98 -8.40
CA ASN A 38 1.23 1.53 -9.34
C ASN A 38 0.57 2.61 -10.20
N THR A 39 1.34 3.65 -10.51
CA THR A 39 0.93 4.78 -11.35
C THR A 39 2.07 5.21 -12.29
N ASP A 40 3.04 4.34 -12.51
CA ASP A 40 4.23 4.63 -13.31
C ASP A 40 3.89 4.64 -14.81
N GLU A 41 3.00 3.76 -15.24
CA GLU A 41 2.56 3.69 -16.64
C GLU A 41 1.34 4.56 -16.92
N ARG A 42 1.22 5.02 -18.17
CA ARG A 42 0.09 5.88 -18.58
C ARG A 42 -1.25 5.17 -18.39
N TRP A 43 -1.32 3.89 -18.74
CA TRP A 43 -2.53 3.09 -18.60
C TRP A 43 -2.95 2.96 -17.13
N GLU A 44 -2.01 2.68 -16.24
CA GLU A 44 -2.27 2.55 -14.81
C GLU A 44 -2.81 3.84 -14.19
N ARG A 45 -2.24 5.00 -14.57
CA ARG A 45 -2.77 6.31 -14.15
C ARG A 45 -4.20 6.55 -14.62
N LEU A 46 -4.49 6.22 -15.88
CA LEU A 46 -5.85 6.36 -16.42
C LEU A 46 -6.85 5.47 -15.67
N MET A 47 -6.46 4.23 -15.36
CA MET A 47 -7.30 3.32 -14.58
C MET A 47 -7.46 3.79 -13.13
N TYR A 48 -6.41 4.31 -12.49
CA TYR A 48 -6.48 4.88 -11.14
C TYR A 48 -7.49 6.03 -11.06
N VAL A 49 -7.44 6.95 -12.03
CA VAL A 49 -8.37 8.09 -12.09
C VAL A 49 -9.78 7.64 -12.46
N ARG A 50 -9.94 6.62 -13.30
CA ARG A 50 -11.25 6.01 -13.58
C ARG A 50 -11.87 5.46 -12.31
N ASP A 51 -11.13 4.67 -11.53
CA ASP A 51 -11.65 4.06 -10.31
C ASP A 51 -12.01 5.15 -9.28
N MET A 52 -11.17 6.18 -9.13
CA MET A 52 -11.48 7.36 -8.30
C MET A 52 -12.80 8.04 -8.71
N ARG A 53 -13.14 8.10 -10.01
CA ARG A 53 -14.40 8.70 -10.49
C ARG A 53 -15.61 7.81 -10.26
N LEU A 54 -15.43 6.49 -10.27
CA LEU A 54 -16.54 5.53 -10.11
C LEU A 54 -16.93 5.32 -8.65
N THR A 55 -15.95 5.16 -7.76
CA THR A 55 -16.17 4.80 -6.35
C THR A 55 -15.78 5.90 -5.37
N GLY A 56 -15.10 6.97 -5.82
CA GLY A 56 -14.51 7.98 -4.92
C GLY A 56 -13.26 7.50 -4.18
N ASN A 57 -12.89 6.22 -4.29
CA ASN A 57 -11.70 5.64 -3.70
C ASN A 57 -11.11 4.55 -4.65
N PRO A 58 -9.91 4.75 -5.23
CA PRO A 58 -9.32 3.84 -6.20
C PRO A 58 -8.86 2.50 -5.60
N TYR A 59 -8.93 2.34 -4.28
CA TYR A 59 -8.68 1.09 -3.57
C TYR A 59 -9.94 0.28 -3.30
N GLN A 60 -11.12 0.89 -3.47
CA GLN A 60 -12.40 0.21 -3.41
C GLN A 60 -12.73 -0.42 -4.77
N CYS A 61 -12.82 -1.74 -4.80
CA CYS A 61 -13.18 -2.47 -6.02
C CYS A 61 -14.64 -2.21 -6.39
N ASN A 62 -14.89 -1.87 -7.66
CA ASN A 62 -16.23 -1.74 -8.21
C ASN A 62 -16.65 -3.07 -8.85
N GLY A 63 -17.38 -3.91 -8.11
CA GLY A 63 -17.80 -5.22 -8.58
C GLY A 63 -19.05 -5.18 -9.47
N LEU A 64 -19.64 -6.36 -9.69
CA LEU A 64 -20.83 -6.51 -10.52
C LEU A 64 -22.09 -5.96 -9.84
N GLU A 65 -22.07 -5.87 -8.51
CA GLU A 65 -23.14 -5.29 -7.69
C GLU A 65 -23.41 -3.80 -7.98
N ALA A 66 -22.46 -3.10 -8.59
CA ALA A 66 -22.63 -1.70 -8.99
C ALA A 66 -23.35 -1.54 -10.34
N ILE A 67 -23.55 -2.64 -11.08
CA ILE A 67 -24.24 -2.63 -12.37
C ILE A 67 -25.73 -2.89 -12.12
N PRO A 68 -26.65 -2.05 -12.61
CA PRO A 68 -28.08 -2.30 -12.46
C PRO A 68 -28.49 -3.54 -13.27
N ASP A 69 -29.41 -4.34 -12.71
CA ASP A 69 -29.93 -5.58 -13.34
C ASP A 69 -30.80 -5.34 -14.60
N LYS A 70 -30.99 -4.08 -15.00
CA LYS A 70 -31.85 -3.67 -16.12
C LYS A 70 -31.19 -2.63 -17.00
#